data_AF-A0ABD1LRK6-F1
#
_entry.id   AF-A0ABD1LRK6-F1
#
_cell.length_a   1.000
_cell.length_b   1.000
_cell.length_c   1.000
_cell.angle_alpha   90.00
_cell.angle_beta   90.00
_cell.angle_gamma   90.00
#
_symmetry.space_group_name_H-M   'P 1'
#
loop_
_entity.id
_entity.type
_entity.pdbx_description
1 polymer ?
#
loop_
_entity_poly.entity_id
_entity_poly.type
_entity_poly.pdbx_seq_one_letter_code
_entity_poly.pdbx_strand_id
1 'polypeptide(L)'
;MERWSGVLRVPLHPNSRTFHRVGATLCLSPETRTLRVPIANAIFFCGDRVEGTGNPVIERLSDLQKLSEIVVSKFGSFINAWVIEASVFNGPFAVYKDFIPSTNQYGEPRSYHPVGFPASSSTVKKVISGKEVHTQSGCTPSFCFSQPKTFILGFSKGGTVLNQIVIELGFLDVESNANSPSAGQPIDRHPCGSEEIYIVPRTKEGLLNSISEIHYVDVGLNSAGAYLTNHDVFERISKRLMQGAPSLRFILHGTPRQWSDKRRDWIRSERDKMLNLLESEAPKSGGKLKVLARYYFADEPASMQMHFEIIESLDVS
;
A
#
# COMPACT_ATOMS: atom_id res chain seq x y z
N MET A 1 -9.68 21.37 6.76
CA MET A 1 -8.22 21.31 6.52
C MET A 1 -8.00 21.58 5.03
N GLU A 2 -7.10 22.50 4.68
CA GLU A 2 -6.76 22.73 3.27
C GLU A 2 -5.98 21.52 2.71
N ARG A 3 -6.24 21.19 1.44
CA ARG A 3 -5.62 20.05 0.75
C ARG A 3 -5.29 20.42 -0.68
N TRP A 4 -4.22 19.83 -1.19
CA TRP A 4 -3.95 19.79 -2.62
C TRP A 4 -4.38 18.43 -3.16
N SER A 5 -5.14 18.42 -4.25
CA SER A 5 -5.52 17.22 -5.01
C SER A 5 -5.09 17.37 -6.46
N GLY A 6 -4.54 16.33 -7.05
CA GLY A 6 -4.21 16.32 -8.46
C GLY A 6 -3.55 15.03 -8.93
N VAL A 7 -3.25 14.96 -10.23
CA VAL A 7 -2.55 13.83 -10.84
C VAL A 7 -1.12 14.23 -11.19
N LEU A 8 -0.16 13.54 -10.59
CA LEU A 8 1.26 13.69 -10.85
C LEU A 8 1.68 12.74 -11.98
N ARG A 9 2.65 13.18 -12.80
CA ARG A 9 3.34 12.33 -13.78
C ARG A 9 4.74 12.05 -13.28
N VAL A 10 5.01 10.81 -12.90
CA VAL A 10 6.29 10.40 -12.31
C VAL A 10 7.10 9.61 -13.34
N PRO A 11 8.25 10.09 -13.80
CA PRO A 11 9.05 9.39 -14.80
C PRO A 11 9.58 8.07 -14.25
N LEU A 12 9.59 7.02 -15.09
CA LEU A 12 10.08 5.70 -14.70
C LEU A 12 11.59 5.67 -14.40
N HIS A 13 12.36 6.40 -15.21
CA HIS A 13 13.79 6.62 -15.09
C HIS A 13 14.10 8.09 -15.44
N PRO A 14 15.25 8.65 -15.02
CA PRO A 14 15.58 10.07 -15.21
C PRO A 14 15.50 10.63 -16.64
N ASN A 15 15.36 9.78 -17.67
CA ASN A 15 15.18 10.19 -19.08
C ASN A 15 14.06 9.40 -19.80
N SER A 16 13.16 8.76 -19.06
CA SER A 16 12.13 7.92 -19.68
C SER A 16 10.99 8.76 -20.27
N ARG A 17 10.52 8.38 -21.47
CA ARG A 17 9.26 8.88 -22.03
C ARG A 17 8.03 8.24 -21.39
N THR A 18 8.22 7.13 -20.68
CA THR A 18 7.16 6.46 -19.93
C THR A 18 7.11 7.00 -18.51
N PHE A 19 5.90 7.28 -18.04
CA PHE A 19 5.61 7.85 -16.72
C PHE A 19 4.51 7.04 -16.06
N HIS A 20 4.55 6.95 -14.74
CA HIS A 20 3.38 6.59 -13.95
C HIS A 20 2.49 7.82 -13.80
N ARG A 21 1.17 7.62 -13.79
CA ARG A 21 0.25 8.61 -13.25
C ARG A 21 -0.03 8.26 -11.79
N VAL A 22 0.04 9.27 -10.93
CA VAL A 22 -0.20 9.10 -9.50
C VAL A 22 -1.23 10.14 -9.09
N GLY A 23 -2.44 9.72 -8.76
CA GLY A 23 -3.42 10.57 -8.08
C GLY A 23 -2.94 10.83 -6.67
N ALA A 24 -2.98 12.07 -6.21
CA ALA A 24 -2.51 12.42 -4.88
C ALA A 24 -3.43 13.44 -4.23
N THR A 25 -3.70 13.23 -2.95
CA THR A 25 -4.38 14.20 -2.09
C THR A 25 -3.56 14.40 -0.82
N LEU A 26 -3.00 15.60 -0.66
CA LEU A 26 -1.98 15.91 0.33
C LEU A 26 -2.45 16.97 1.33
N CYS A 27 -2.10 16.79 2.60
CA CYS A 27 -2.37 17.73 3.68
C CYS A 27 -1.53 19.02 3.51
N LEU A 28 -2.21 20.18 3.60
CA LEU A 28 -1.56 21.49 3.65
C LEU A 28 -1.72 22.11 5.05
N SER A 29 -0.73 22.91 5.47
CA SER A 29 -0.88 23.82 6.61
C SER A 29 -1.86 24.94 6.23
N PRO A 30 -2.90 25.21 7.03
CA PRO A 30 -3.81 26.34 6.81
C PRO A 30 -3.11 27.70 6.79
N GLU A 31 -2.01 27.83 7.53
CA GLU A 31 -1.32 29.09 7.74
C GLU A 31 -0.35 29.41 6.60
N THR A 32 0.42 28.41 6.15
CA THR A 32 1.51 28.62 5.17
C THR A 32 1.18 28.07 3.78
N ARG A 33 0.11 27.28 3.64
CA ARG A 33 -0.22 26.49 2.44
C ARG A 33 0.89 25.56 1.98
N THR A 34 1.86 25.25 2.84
CA THR A 34 2.91 24.27 2.57
C THR A 34 2.45 22.88 2.98
N LEU A 35 3.13 21.85 2.45
CA LEU A 35 2.87 20.46 2.83
C LEU A 35 3.04 20.26 4.34
N ARG A 36 2.10 19.55 4.95
CA ARG A 36 2.10 19.19 6.37
C ARG A 36 2.39 17.70 6.53
N VAL A 37 3.12 17.36 7.58
CA VAL A 37 3.38 15.97 7.98
C VAL A 37 2.05 15.28 8.33
N PRO A 38 1.67 14.21 7.63
CA PRO A 38 0.43 13.50 7.91
C PRO A 38 0.62 12.55 9.10
N ILE A 39 -0.47 12.10 9.72
CA ILE A 39 -0.40 11.01 10.72
C ILE A 39 -0.14 9.65 10.05
N ALA A 40 -0.53 9.50 8.79
CA ALA A 40 -0.31 8.31 7.97
C ALA A 40 -0.35 8.63 6.47
N ASN A 41 0.19 7.73 5.67
CA ASN A 41 0.05 7.68 4.22
C ASN A 41 -0.80 6.48 3.83
N ALA A 42 -1.77 6.67 2.94
CA ALA A 42 -2.48 5.59 2.26
C ALA A 42 -1.96 5.47 0.82
N ILE A 43 -1.42 4.31 0.47
CA ILE A 43 -0.90 4.01 -0.87
C ILE A 43 -1.82 2.97 -1.51
N PHE A 44 -2.49 3.35 -2.58
CA PHE A 44 -3.49 2.55 -3.26
C PHE A 44 -3.01 2.18 -4.66
N PHE A 45 -2.90 0.88 -4.96
CA PHE A 45 -2.55 0.37 -6.29
C PHE A 45 -3.83 0.00 -7.06
N CYS A 46 -4.00 0.59 -8.23
CA CYS A 46 -5.18 0.39 -9.07
C CYS A 46 -5.22 -0.99 -9.75
N GLY A 47 -6.38 -1.29 -10.34
CA GLY A 47 -6.63 -2.50 -11.10
C GLY A 47 -6.43 -2.34 -12.61
N ASP A 48 -7.04 -3.28 -13.33
CA ASP A 48 -7.26 -3.15 -14.77
C ASP A 48 -8.11 -1.92 -15.08
N ARG A 49 -7.89 -1.32 -16.26
CA ARG A 49 -8.72 -0.23 -16.76
C ARG A 49 -10.01 -0.78 -17.33
N VAL A 50 -11.10 -0.12 -17.01
CA VAL A 50 -12.38 -0.35 -17.66
C VAL A 50 -12.95 1.02 -18.05
N GLU A 51 -12.48 1.51 -19.20
CA GLU A 51 -12.85 2.82 -19.74
C GLU A 51 -13.92 2.68 -20.84
N GLY A 52 -14.69 3.74 -21.06
CA GLY A 52 -15.67 3.81 -22.16
C GLY A 52 -16.88 2.90 -21.95
N THR A 53 -17.18 2.59 -20.68
CA THR A 53 -18.33 1.74 -20.31
C THR A 53 -19.65 2.47 -20.39
N GLY A 54 -19.61 3.81 -20.30
CA GLY A 54 -20.80 4.65 -20.12
C GLY A 54 -21.44 4.52 -18.73
N ASN A 55 -20.89 3.70 -17.83
CA ASN A 55 -21.39 3.56 -16.47
C ASN A 55 -20.76 4.66 -15.58
N PRO A 56 -21.55 5.59 -15.03
CA PRO A 56 -21.02 6.73 -14.29
C PRO A 56 -20.27 6.36 -13.01
N VAL A 57 -20.59 5.21 -12.39
CA VAL A 57 -19.89 4.73 -11.19
C VAL A 57 -18.48 4.27 -11.56
N ILE A 58 -18.34 3.51 -12.64
CA ILE A 58 -17.06 2.94 -13.07
C ILE A 58 -16.12 4.03 -13.58
N GLU A 59 -16.62 4.95 -14.41
CA GLU A 59 -15.80 6.07 -14.92
C GLU A 59 -15.28 6.94 -13.77
N ARG A 60 -16.15 7.24 -12.79
CA ARG A 60 -15.79 8.03 -11.61
C ARG A 60 -14.78 7.31 -10.71
N LEU A 61 -14.93 6.00 -10.53
CA LEU A 61 -14.01 5.18 -9.73
C LEU A 61 -12.77 4.69 -10.49
N SER A 62 -12.63 5.13 -11.75
CA SER A 62 -11.40 4.99 -12.53
C SER A 62 -10.57 6.29 -12.53
N ASP A 63 -11.14 7.41 -12.08
CA ASP A 63 -10.42 8.67 -11.98
C ASP A 63 -9.48 8.70 -10.78
N LEU A 64 -8.18 8.91 -11.03
CA LEU A 64 -7.14 8.81 -10.00
C LEU A 64 -7.26 9.89 -8.91
N GLN A 65 -7.67 11.11 -9.29
CA GLN A 65 -7.84 12.19 -8.32
C GLN A 65 -9.07 11.92 -7.44
N LYS A 66 -10.17 11.47 -8.05
CA LYS A 66 -11.38 11.10 -7.31
C LYS A 66 -11.10 9.96 -6.34
N LEU A 67 -10.34 8.95 -6.78
CA LEU A 67 -9.91 7.85 -5.93
C LEU A 67 -9.07 8.34 -4.74
N SER A 68 -8.13 9.27 -4.94
CA SER A 68 -7.31 9.77 -3.83
C SER A 68 -8.14 10.55 -2.81
N GLU A 69 -9.15 11.29 -3.26
CA GLU A 69 -10.12 11.96 -2.39
C GLU A 69 -11.00 10.96 -1.61
N ILE A 70 -11.45 9.88 -2.26
CA ILE A 70 -12.22 8.81 -1.61
C ILE A 70 -11.38 8.13 -0.54
N VAL A 71 -10.13 7.78 -0.83
CA VAL A 71 -9.21 7.15 0.15
C VAL A 71 -9.06 8.05 1.39
N VAL A 72 -8.89 9.36 1.21
CA VAL A 72 -8.85 10.32 2.33
C VAL A 72 -10.14 10.32 3.13
N SER A 73 -11.29 10.28 2.46
CA SER A 73 -12.59 10.23 3.15
C SER A 73 -12.76 8.98 4.01
N LYS A 74 -12.08 7.88 3.66
CA LYS A 74 -12.10 6.61 4.41
C LYS A 74 -11.16 6.61 5.61
N PHE A 75 -9.90 6.97 5.41
CA PHE A 75 -8.87 6.87 6.46
C PHE A 75 -8.75 8.13 7.33
N GLY A 76 -9.47 9.20 6.97
CA GLY A 76 -9.61 10.40 7.79
C GLY A 76 -8.81 11.60 7.29
N SER A 77 -9.15 12.76 7.85
CA SER A 77 -8.71 14.07 7.33
C SER A 77 -7.22 14.39 7.51
N PHE A 78 -6.48 13.59 8.27
CA PHE A 78 -5.05 13.86 8.60
C PHE A 78 -4.06 12.98 7.83
N ILE A 79 -4.52 12.25 6.82
CA ILE A 79 -3.68 11.34 6.03
C ILE A 79 -3.38 11.86 4.62
N ASN A 80 -2.22 11.53 4.07
CA ASN A 80 -1.95 11.72 2.64
C ASN A 80 -2.39 10.48 1.87
N ALA A 81 -2.97 10.65 0.67
CA ALA A 81 -3.32 9.54 -0.19
C ALA A 81 -2.54 9.59 -1.51
N TRP A 82 -2.09 8.42 -1.96
CA TRP A 82 -1.32 8.19 -3.18
C TRP A 82 -1.94 7.03 -3.95
N VAL A 83 -2.54 7.31 -5.11
CA VAL A 83 -3.21 6.33 -5.98
C VAL A 83 -2.34 6.09 -7.20
N ILE A 84 -1.79 4.88 -7.32
CA ILE A 84 -0.79 4.51 -8.32
C ILE A 84 -1.39 3.56 -9.34
N GLU A 85 -1.44 3.99 -10.61
CA GLU A 85 -1.73 3.11 -11.74
C GLU A 85 -0.47 2.46 -12.32
N ALA A 86 -0.67 1.34 -13.03
CA ALA A 86 0.39 0.72 -13.81
C ALA A 86 0.95 1.70 -14.87
N SER A 87 2.25 1.60 -15.16
CA SER A 87 2.89 2.40 -16.20
C SER A 87 2.60 1.89 -17.61
N VAL A 88 2.19 0.63 -17.73
CA VAL A 88 1.96 -0.08 -18.98
C VAL A 88 0.66 -0.86 -18.88
N PHE A 89 -0.09 -0.83 -19.98
CA PHE A 89 -1.32 -1.61 -20.17
C PHE A 89 -1.23 -2.40 -21.46
N ASN A 90 -1.78 -3.61 -21.46
CA ASN A 90 -2.05 -4.37 -22.68
C ASN A 90 -3.56 -4.47 -22.85
N GLY A 91 -4.12 -3.61 -23.70
CA GLY A 91 -5.57 -3.36 -23.69
C GLY A 91 -6.01 -2.84 -22.31
N PRO A 92 -7.03 -3.46 -21.67
CA PRO A 92 -7.47 -3.05 -20.33
C PRO A 92 -6.53 -3.56 -19.21
N PHE A 93 -5.65 -4.52 -19.49
CA PHE A 93 -4.92 -5.25 -18.47
C PHE A 93 -3.71 -4.45 -17.96
N ALA A 94 -3.68 -4.18 -16.65
CA ALA A 94 -2.58 -3.46 -16.01
C ALA A 94 -1.33 -4.35 -15.92
N VAL A 95 -0.14 -3.81 -16.19
CA VAL A 95 1.12 -4.57 -16.14
C VAL A 95 2.10 -3.91 -15.18
N TYR A 96 2.21 -4.46 -13.96
CA TYR A 96 3.05 -3.95 -12.87
C TYR A 96 4.51 -4.44 -12.92
N LYS A 97 5.13 -4.44 -14.10
CA LYS A 97 6.52 -4.94 -14.31
C LYS A 97 7.57 -4.21 -13.46
N ASP A 98 7.30 -2.97 -13.07
CA ASP A 98 8.23 -2.17 -12.26
C ASP A 98 8.18 -2.54 -10.77
N PHE A 99 7.18 -3.31 -10.37
CA PHE A 99 6.97 -3.79 -9.01
C PHE A 99 7.20 -5.29 -8.92
N ILE A 100 6.82 -6.03 -9.95
CA ILE A 100 6.83 -7.49 -9.99
C ILE A 100 7.84 -7.94 -11.05
N PRO A 101 8.93 -8.63 -10.66
CA PRO A 101 10.01 -8.98 -11.59
C PRO A 101 9.59 -9.86 -12.78
N SER A 102 8.53 -10.67 -12.63
CA SER A 102 8.15 -11.68 -13.60
C SER A 102 6.64 -11.69 -13.82
N THR A 103 6.20 -11.05 -14.90
CA THR A 103 4.80 -11.03 -15.35
C THR A 103 4.67 -11.50 -16.79
N ASN A 104 3.53 -12.07 -17.17
CA ASN A 104 3.20 -12.29 -18.58
C ASN A 104 2.75 -10.99 -19.27
N GLN A 105 2.37 -11.08 -20.55
CA GLN A 105 1.92 -9.93 -21.35
C GLN A 105 0.61 -9.28 -20.87
N TYR A 106 -0.16 -9.96 -20.01
CA TYR A 106 -1.41 -9.46 -19.44
C TYR A 106 -1.24 -9.02 -17.97
N GLY A 107 0.01 -8.96 -17.49
CA GLY A 107 0.32 -8.55 -16.12
C GLY A 107 0.09 -9.62 -15.06
N GLU A 108 -0.19 -10.87 -15.46
CA GLU A 108 -0.32 -11.97 -14.51
C GLU A 108 1.07 -12.36 -13.99
N PRO A 109 1.26 -12.44 -12.65
CA PRO A 109 2.53 -12.79 -12.05
C PRO A 109 2.85 -14.26 -12.28
N ARG A 110 4.08 -14.56 -12.70
CA ARG A 110 4.58 -15.95 -12.76
C ARG A 110 5.12 -16.42 -11.42
N SER A 111 5.71 -15.49 -10.67
CA SER A 111 6.27 -15.69 -9.35
C SER A 111 6.49 -14.34 -8.68
N TYR A 112 6.60 -14.37 -7.36
CA TYR A 112 6.97 -13.23 -6.54
C TYR A 112 8.33 -13.51 -5.90
N HIS A 113 9.20 -12.49 -5.82
CA HIS A 113 10.57 -12.66 -5.36
C HIS A 113 11.03 -11.50 -4.47
N PRO A 114 11.45 -11.74 -3.22
CA PRO A 114 11.82 -10.67 -2.28
C PRO A 114 13.16 -10.00 -2.62
N VAL A 115 14.03 -10.68 -3.39
CA VAL A 115 15.40 -10.24 -3.66
C VAL A 115 15.40 -8.88 -4.37
N GLY A 116 16.13 -7.93 -3.80
CA GLY A 116 16.24 -6.57 -4.33
C GLY A 116 15.06 -5.66 -3.99
N PHE A 117 14.03 -6.17 -3.29
CA PHE A 117 12.90 -5.39 -2.80
C PHE A 117 12.22 -4.54 -3.89
N PRO A 118 11.84 -5.14 -5.03
CA PRO A 118 11.41 -4.40 -6.22
C PRO A 118 10.18 -3.53 -5.98
N ALA A 119 9.15 -4.02 -5.29
CA ALA A 119 7.91 -3.28 -5.10
C ALA A 119 8.06 -2.13 -4.10
N SER A 120 8.69 -2.36 -2.95
CA SER A 120 8.93 -1.29 -1.96
C SER A 120 9.89 -0.23 -2.52
N SER A 121 10.99 -0.64 -3.17
CA SER A 121 11.92 0.30 -3.82
C SER A 121 11.25 1.13 -4.90
N SER A 122 10.39 0.51 -5.72
CA SER A 122 9.58 1.25 -6.69
C SER A 122 8.63 2.22 -5.99
N THR A 123 7.83 1.75 -5.04
CA THR A 123 6.85 2.58 -4.32
C THR A 123 7.49 3.84 -3.75
N VAL A 124 8.60 3.69 -3.03
CA VAL A 124 9.40 4.78 -2.45
C VAL A 124 9.81 5.78 -3.52
N LYS A 125 10.41 5.35 -4.63
CA LYS A 125 10.78 6.25 -5.73
C LYS A 125 9.58 7.04 -6.27
N LYS A 126 8.43 6.38 -6.44
CA LYS A 126 7.25 7.01 -7.05
C LYS A 126 6.58 8.03 -6.12
N VAL A 127 6.58 7.75 -4.83
CA VAL A 127 5.99 8.63 -3.81
C VAL A 127 6.93 9.80 -3.46
N ILE A 128 8.25 9.59 -3.45
CA ILE A 128 9.25 10.65 -3.16
C ILE A 128 9.42 11.64 -4.31
N SER A 129 9.33 11.20 -5.57
CA SER A 129 9.43 12.10 -6.73
C SER A 129 8.32 13.17 -6.78
N GLY A 130 7.34 13.12 -5.87
CA GLY A 130 6.32 14.14 -5.62
C GLY A 130 6.79 15.44 -4.94
N LYS A 131 8.10 15.63 -4.70
CA LYS A 131 8.83 16.80 -4.13
C LYS A 131 9.16 16.72 -2.64
N GLU A 132 10.43 17.06 -2.34
CA GLU A 132 10.97 17.30 -1.01
C GLU A 132 10.36 18.56 -0.37
N VAL A 133 10.13 18.52 0.94
CA VAL A 133 9.69 19.67 1.74
C VAL A 133 10.87 20.10 2.60
N HIS A 134 11.44 21.27 2.33
CA HIS A 134 12.30 21.95 3.29
C HIS A 134 11.42 22.69 4.30
N THR A 135 11.32 22.18 5.52
CA THR A 135 10.78 22.94 6.65
C THR A 135 11.85 23.89 7.18
N GLN A 136 11.62 25.21 7.07
CA GLN A 136 12.43 26.19 7.76
C GLN A 136 12.19 26.11 9.28
N SER A 137 13.30 26.04 10.02
CA SER A 137 13.39 25.98 11.48
C SER A 137 12.69 27.16 12.15
N GLY A 138 11.68 26.89 12.97
CA GLY A 138 11.05 27.92 13.78
C GLY A 138 9.87 27.47 14.62
N CYS A 139 9.84 26.26 15.15
CA CYS A 139 8.86 25.84 16.17
C CYS A 139 9.48 24.80 17.10
N THR A 140 9.37 25.04 18.40
CA THR A 140 9.82 24.17 19.49
C THR A 140 9.16 22.78 19.40
N PRO A 141 9.91 21.67 19.33
CA PRO A 141 9.32 20.34 19.19
C PRO A 141 8.91 19.80 20.56
N SER A 142 7.63 19.87 20.88
CA SER A 142 7.02 19.06 21.94
C SER A 142 6.08 18.04 21.32
N PHE A 143 6.60 17.18 20.44
CA PHE A 143 5.98 15.93 20.03
C PHE A 143 7.11 14.94 19.71
N CYS A 144 7.12 13.76 20.32
CA CYS A 144 7.96 12.65 19.86
C CYS A 144 7.51 12.28 18.44
N PHE A 145 8.24 12.68 17.40
CA PHE A 145 7.84 12.43 16.02
C PHE A 145 8.20 11.01 15.60
N SER A 146 7.27 10.07 15.77
CA SER A 146 7.33 8.79 15.08
C SER A 146 7.02 9.00 13.58
N GLN A 147 7.81 8.41 12.69
CA GLN A 147 7.55 8.36 11.24
C GLN A 147 6.05 8.07 10.95
N PRO A 148 5.41 8.76 9.99
CA PRO A 148 4.01 8.50 9.65
C PRO A 148 3.77 7.03 9.30
N LYS A 149 2.66 6.47 9.79
CA LYS A 149 2.26 5.10 9.44
C LYS A 149 1.95 4.99 7.95
N THR A 150 1.98 3.78 7.42
CA THR A 150 1.56 3.50 6.04
C THR A 150 0.43 2.47 6.04
N PHE A 151 -0.61 2.78 5.28
CA PHE A 151 -1.67 1.86 4.88
C PHE A 151 -1.46 1.55 3.40
N ILE A 152 -1.44 0.27 3.03
CA ILE A 152 -1.33 -0.13 1.62
C ILE A 152 -2.60 -0.83 1.17
N LEU A 153 -3.09 -0.46 -0.01
CA LEU A 153 -4.30 -0.98 -0.60
C LEU A 153 -4.00 -1.46 -2.02
N GLY A 154 -4.57 -2.60 -2.40
CA GLY A 154 -4.43 -3.17 -3.74
C GLY A 154 -5.81 -3.52 -4.25
N PHE A 155 -6.25 -2.81 -5.28
CA PHE A 155 -7.55 -3.02 -5.90
C PHE A 155 -7.41 -3.91 -7.13
N SER A 156 -8.24 -4.96 -7.25
CA SER A 156 -8.26 -5.83 -8.43
C SER A 156 -6.83 -6.34 -8.73
N LYS A 157 -6.26 -6.04 -9.90
CA LYS A 157 -4.88 -6.41 -10.25
C LYS A 157 -3.79 -5.76 -9.37
N GLY A 158 -4.07 -4.62 -8.74
CA GLY A 158 -3.18 -3.96 -7.79
C GLY A 158 -2.85 -4.82 -6.56
N GLY A 159 -3.68 -5.83 -6.26
CA GLY A 159 -3.38 -6.85 -5.23
C GLY A 159 -2.09 -7.63 -5.50
N THR A 160 -1.66 -7.74 -6.75
CA THR A 160 -0.39 -8.41 -7.08
C THR A 160 0.83 -7.62 -6.59
N VAL A 161 0.74 -6.29 -6.56
CA VAL A 161 1.77 -5.45 -5.94
C VAL A 161 1.79 -5.67 -4.43
N LEU A 162 0.62 -5.83 -3.79
CA LEU A 162 0.56 -6.17 -2.37
C LEU A 162 1.20 -7.51 -2.07
N ASN A 163 0.93 -8.55 -2.87
CA ASN A 163 1.57 -9.85 -2.71
C ASN A 163 3.10 -9.75 -2.72
N GLN A 164 3.64 -8.95 -3.63
CA GLN A 164 5.07 -8.68 -3.71
C GLN A 164 5.59 -7.89 -2.49
N ILE A 165 4.87 -6.85 -2.04
CA ILE A 165 5.22 -6.09 -0.82
C ILE A 165 5.18 -6.97 0.44
N VAL A 166 4.17 -7.84 0.58
CA VAL A 166 4.02 -8.75 1.73
C VAL A 166 5.18 -9.76 1.77
N ILE A 167 5.60 -10.25 0.60
CA ILE A 167 6.80 -11.09 0.50
C ILE A 167 8.04 -10.31 0.91
N GLU A 168 8.23 -9.10 0.40
CA GLU A 168 9.35 -8.23 0.81
C GLU A 168 9.36 -7.95 2.31
N LEU A 169 8.18 -7.71 2.90
CA LEU A 169 8.02 -7.48 4.33
C LEU A 169 8.42 -8.71 5.17
N GLY A 170 8.05 -9.91 4.73
CA GLY A 170 8.42 -11.15 5.40
C GLY A 170 9.91 -11.48 5.30
N PHE A 171 10.61 -10.95 4.29
CA PHE A 171 12.04 -11.18 4.08
C PHE A 171 12.92 -10.00 4.52
N LEU A 172 12.32 -8.96 5.09
CA LEU A 172 13.06 -7.87 5.72
C LEU A 172 13.51 -8.30 7.12
N ASP A 173 14.82 -8.28 7.36
CA ASP A 173 15.37 -8.51 8.68
C ASP A 173 14.89 -7.44 9.66
N VAL A 174 14.49 -7.84 10.88
CA VAL A 174 14.33 -6.87 11.97
C VAL A 174 15.72 -6.36 12.27
N GLU A 175 15.98 -5.07 12.03
CA GLU A 175 17.20 -4.43 12.52
C GLU A 175 17.33 -4.77 14.01
N SER A 176 18.34 -5.56 14.35
CA SER A 176 18.71 -5.72 15.74
C SER A 176 19.14 -4.33 16.19
N ASN A 177 18.49 -3.81 17.24
CA ASN A 177 18.96 -2.63 17.96
C ASN A 177 20.30 -2.91 18.69
N ALA A 178 21.23 -3.62 18.05
CA ALA A 178 22.54 -4.01 18.56
C ALA A 178 23.64 -3.00 18.17
N ASN A 179 23.29 -1.89 17.52
CA ASN A 179 24.16 -0.73 17.34
C ASN A 179 23.57 0.52 18.03
N SER A 180 23.03 0.37 19.25
CA SER A 180 23.18 1.46 20.21
C SER A 180 24.65 1.47 20.63
N PRO A 181 25.39 2.59 20.54
CA PRO A 181 26.73 2.65 21.10
C PRO A 181 26.62 2.29 22.58
N SER A 182 27.38 1.27 22.96
CA SER A 182 27.52 0.79 24.32
C SER A 182 27.70 1.95 25.30
N ALA A 183 26.95 1.90 26.38
CA ALA A 183 27.13 2.74 27.56
C ALA A 183 28.62 2.72 27.94
N GLY A 184 29.30 3.88 27.86
CA GLY A 184 30.68 3.97 28.32
C GLY A 184 31.58 5.09 27.79
N GLN A 185 31.11 6.08 27.04
CA GLN A 185 31.97 7.23 26.70
C GLN A 185 31.34 8.60 27.00
N PRO A 186 32.16 9.60 27.43
CA PRO A 186 31.66 10.83 28.00
C PRO A 186 30.97 11.70 26.96
N ILE A 187 29.95 12.40 27.44
CA ILE A 187 29.06 13.28 26.68
C ILE A 187 29.86 14.48 26.13
N ASP A 188 30.18 14.46 24.85
CA ASP A 188 30.31 15.70 24.07
C ASP A 188 28.91 16.05 23.53
N ARG A 189 28.30 17.07 24.13
CA ARG A 189 26.99 17.60 23.72
C ARG A 189 27.13 18.34 22.38
N HIS A 190 27.23 17.59 21.29
CA HIS A 190 26.86 18.11 19.97
C HIS A 190 25.33 18.14 19.88
N PRO A 191 24.71 19.26 19.44
CA PRO A 191 23.27 19.32 19.26
C PRO A 191 22.88 18.24 18.24
N CYS A 192 22.00 17.34 18.68
CA CYS A 192 21.38 16.30 17.87
C CYS A 192 20.91 16.94 16.56
N GLY A 193 21.41 16.43 15.43
CA GLY A 193 21.08 16.93 14.10
C GLY A 193 19.57 17.00 13.92
N SER A 194 19.09 18.04 13.25
CA SER A 194 17.69 18.19 12.89
C SER A 194 17.19 16.94 12.17
N GLU A 195 16.40 16.10 12.82
CA GLU A 195 15.68 15.02 12.15
C GLU A 195 14.71 15.66 11.16
N GLU A 196 15.07 15.63 9.87
CA GLU A 196 14.21 16.10 8.80
C GLU A 196 12.93 15.25 8.78
N ILE A 197 11.79 15.86 9.11
CA ILE A 197 10.51 15.16 9.15
C ILE A 197 9.97 15.06 7.72
N TYR A 198 9.86 13.83 7.20
CA TYR A 198 9.36 13.58 5.85
C TYR A 198 7.88 13.22 5.86
N ILE A 199 7.17 13.71 4.85
CA ILE A 199 5.76 13.36 4.62
C ILE A 199 5.57 11.91 4.17
N VAL A 200 6.63 11.27 3.66
CA VAL A 200 6.63 9.92 3.07
C VAL A 200 7.95 9.18 3.39
N PRO A 201 7.96 7.84 3.45
CA PRO A 201 9.18 7.07 3.68
C PRO A 201 10.23 7.27 2.56
N ARG A 202 11.50 7.48 2.94
CA ARG A 202 12.61 7.70 1.99
C ARG A 202 13.33 6.43 1.53
N THR A 203 13.24 5.37 2.31
CA THR A 203 13.89 4.08 2.05
C THR A 203 12.85 2.98 1.98
N LYS A 204 13.22 1.87 1.32
CA LYS A 204 12.37 0.67 1.22
C LYS A 204 12.15 0.04 2.59
N GLU A 205 13.17 0.02 3.44
CA GLU A 205 13.09 -0.43 4.84
C GLU A 205 12.15 0.47 5.63
N GLY A 206 12.30 1.80 5.50
CA GLY A 206 11.42 2.77 6.14
C GLY A 206 9.97 2.63 5.70
N LEU A 207 9.73 2.35 4.42
CA LEU A 207 8.38 2.05 3.92
C LEU A 207 7.84 0.79 4.59
N LEU A 208 8.55 -0.34 4.47
CA LEU A 208 8.11 -1.63 5.00
C LEU A 208 7.89 -1.60 6.52
N ASN A 209 8.78 -0.94 7.27
CA ASN A 209 8.67 -0.78 8.72
C ASN A 209 7.52 0.13 9.15
N SER A 210 7.07 1.05 8.29
CA SER A 210 5.94 1.93 8.55
C SER A 210 4.58 1.29 8.24
N ILE A 211 4.52 0.16 7.52
CA ILE A 211 3.27 -0.49 7.17
C ILE A 211 2.57 -0.98 8.44
N SER A 212 1.35 -0.51 8.64
CA SER A 212 0.48 -0.91 9.75
C SER A 212 -0.77 -1.65 9.28
N GLU A 213 -1.24 -1.40 8.04
CA GLU A 213 -2.42 -2.05 7.48
C GLU A 213 -2.23 -2.39 6.00
N ILE A 214 -2.76 -3.56 5.61
CA ILE A 214 -2.71 -4.11 4.26
C ILE A 214 -4.13 -4.50 3.85
N HIS A 215 -4.69 -3.79 2.87
CA HIS A 215 -6.05 -3.97 2.38
C HIS A 215 -6.05 -4.59 0.98
N TYR A 216 -6.47 -5.84 0.89
CA TYR A 216 -6.78 -6.47 -0.39
C TYR A 216 -8.20 -6.08 -0.77
N VAL A 217 -8.38 -5.28 -1.82
CA VAL A 217 -9.67 -4.74 -2.24
C VAL A 217 -10.14 -5.42 -3.51
N ASP A 218 -11.10 -6.33 -3.37
CA ASP A 218 -11.71 -7.10 -4.47
C ASP A 218 -10.67 -7.62 -5.48
N VAL A 219 -9.58 -8.18 -4.94
CA VAL A 219 -8.44 -8.65 -5.72
C VAL A 219 -8.85 -9.87 -6.53
N GLY A 220 -8.46 -9.86 -7.81
CA GLY A 220 -8.76 -10.93 -8.74
C GLY A 220 -7.87 -10.90 -9.96
N LEU A 221 -7.62 -12.10 -10.50
CA LEU A 221 -6.75 -12.37 -11.63
C LEU A 221 -7.43 -13.35 -12.59
N ASN A 222 -6.91 -13.47 -13.82
CA ASN A 222 -7.37 -14.47 -14.78
C ASN A 222 -6.61 -15.80 -14.67
N SER A 223 -5.62 -15.87 -13.77
CA SER A 223 -4.92 -17.08 -13.37
C SER A 223 -4.74 -17.15 -11.85
N ALA A 224 -4.21 -18.26 -11.35
CA ALA A 224 -3.75 -18.39 -9.96
C ALA A 224 -2.72 -17.30 -9.60
N GLY A 225 -2.62 -16.98 -8.31
CA GLY A 225 -1.71 -15.98 -7.74
C GLY A 225 -2.39 -14.67 -7.32
N ALA A 226 -3.71 -14.65 -7.16
CA ALA A 226 -4.44 -13.47 -6.68
C ALA A 226 -4.13 -13.21 -5.21
N TYR A 227 -4.00 -14.26 -4.39
CA TYR A 227 -3.62 -14.17 -2.97
C TYR A 227 -2.42 -15.06 -2.65
N LEU A 228 -1.64 -14.66 -1.65
CA LEU A 228 -0.48 -15.44 -1.22
C LEU A 228 -0.89 -16.71 -0.49
N THR A 229 -0.36 -17.84 -0.93
CA THR A 229 -0.60 -19.14 -0.31
C THR A 229 0.65 -19.77 0.32
N ASN A 230 1.75 -19.01 0.41
CA ASN A 230 3.02 -19.48 0.95
C ASN A 230 3.08 -19.27 2.47
N HIS A 231 3.17 -20.36 3.23
CA HIS A 231 3.25 -20.34 4.69
C HIS A 231 4.52 -19.65 5.21
N ASP A 232 5.68 -19.86 4.56
CA ASP A 232 6.98 -19.32 5.01
C ASP A 232 6.95 -17.78 5.12
N VAL A 233 6.19 -17.11 4.23
CA VAL A 233 6.05 -15.64 4.26
C VAL A 233 5.37 -15.19 5.56
N PHE A 234 4.24 -15.80 5.91
CA PHE A 234 3.46 -15.40 7.09
C PHE A 234 4.15 -15.81 8.39
N GLU A 235 4.83 -16.97 8.40
CA GLU A 235 5.66 -17.39 9.53
C GLU A 235 6.77 -16.38 9.81
N ARG A 236 7.47 -15.91 8.76
CA ARG A 236 8.50 -14.87 8.92
C ARG A 236 7.92 -13.55 9.42
N ILE A 237 6.76 -13.12 8.90
CA ILE A 237 6.06 -11.94 9.40
C ILE A 237 5.74 -12.09 10.89
N SER A 238 5.24 -13.25 11.32
CA SER A 238 4.93 -13.52 12.72
C SER A 238 6.18 -13.43 13.62
N LYS A 239 7.28 -14.06 13.20
CA LYS A 239 8.60 -13.96 13.88
C LYS A 239 9.09 -12.52 13.97
N ARG A 240 8.98 -11.76 12.88
CA ARG A 240 9.34 -10.33 12.79
C ARG A 240 8.58 -9.51 13.83
N LEU A 241 7.27 -9.73 13.97
CA LEU A 241 6.41 -9.05 14.95
C LEU A 241 6.80 -9.40 16.40
N MET A 242 7.14 -10.66 16.66
CA MET A 242 7.64 -11.11 17.96
C MET A 242 8.99 -10.49 18.33
N GLN A 243 9.85 -10.28 17.34
CA GLN A 243 11.17 -9.65 17.51
C GLN A 243 11.12 -8.13 17.73
N GLY A 244 9.93 -7.53 17.82
CA GLY A 244 9.75 -6.13 18.20
C GLY A 244 9.19 -5.24 17.11
N ALA A 245 8.93 -5.76 15.91
CA ALA A 245 8.32 -4.95 14.86
C ALA A 245 6.91 -4.45 15.25
N PRO A 246 6.44 -3.32 14.67
CA PRO A 246 5.11 -2.77 14.93
C PRO A 246 3.99 -3.72 14.52
N SER A 247 2.84 -3.62 15.20
CA SER A 247 1.63 -4.40 14.88
C SER A 247 1.17 -4.20 13.44
N LEU A 248 0.60 -5.27 12.87
CA LEU A 248 0.19 -5.33 11.46
C LEU A 248 -1.22 -5.88 11.34
N ARG A 249 -2.05 -5.23 10.52
CA ARG A 249 -3.43 -5.64 10.23
C ARG A 249 -3.58 -6.03 8.75
N PHE A 250 -4.10 -7.21 8.48
CA PHE A 250 -4.55 -7.62 7.15
C PHE A 250 -6.07 -7.51 7.06
N ILE A 251 -6.58 -6.89 6.00
CA ILE A 251 -8.01 -6.79 5.74
C ILE A 251 -8.27 -7.25 4.31
N LEU A 252 -9.08 -8.31 4.17
CA LEU A 252 -9.50 -8.84 2.89
C LEU A 252 -10.92 -8.36 2.61
N HIS A 253 -11.08 -7.55 1.58
CA HIS A 253 -12.37 -7.01 1.13
C HIS A 253 -12.74 -7.69 -0.19
N GLY A 254 -13.97 -8.17 -0.31
CA GLY A 254 -14.41 -8.74 -1.59
C GLY A 254 -15.91 -8.69 -1.81
N THR A 255 -16.27 -8.85 -3.07
CA THR A 255 -17.65 -8.86 -3.57
C THR A 255 -17.99 -10.22 -4.17
N PRO A 256 -19.29 -10.51 -4.42
CA PRO A 256 -19.68 -11.67 -5.22
C PRO A 256 -18.98 -11.77 -6.57
N ARG A 257 -18.63 -10.63 -7.19
CA ARG A 257 -17.96 -10.58 -8.50
C ARG A 257 -16.61 -11.30 -8.51
N GLN A 258 -15.87 -11.30 -7.41
CA GLN A 258 -14.58 -11.99 -7.29
C GLN A 258 -14.70 -13.27 -6.45
N TRP A 259 -15.28 -13.18 -5.25
CA TRP A 259 -15.27 -14.30 -4.29
C TRP A 259 -16.29 -15.40 -4.59
N SER A 260 -17.28 -15.13 -5.43
CA SER A 260 -18.31 -16.10 -5.84
C SER A 260 -18.22 -16.48 -7.33
N ASP A 261 -17.14 -16.09 -8.03
CA ASP A 261 -16.96 -16.39 -9.44
C ASP A 261 -16.56 -17.85 -9.65
N LYS A 262 -17.51 -18.67 -10.09
CA LYS A 262 -17.32 -20.12 -10.34
C LYS A 262 -16.31 -20.43 -11.45
N ARG A 263 -16.03 -19.48 -12.35
CA ARG A 263 -15.03 -19.67 -13.43
C ARG A 263 -13.61 -19.38 -12.95
N ARG A 264 -13.47 -18.73 -11.80
CA ARG A 264 -12.21 -18.31 -11.18
C ARG A 264 -12.20 -18.71 -9.71
N ASP A 265 -12.55 -19.97 -9.46
CA ASP A 265 -12.66 -20.57 -8.12
C ASP A 265 -11.35 -20.53 -7.32
N TRP A 266 -10.20 -20.46 -8.01
CA TRP A 266 -8.90 -20.23 -7.40
C TRP A 266 -8.86 -18.93 -6.59
N ILE A 267 -9.56 -17.86 -6.98
CA ILE A 267 -9.58 -16.58 -6.24
C ILE A 267 -10.10 -16.81 -4.83
N ARG A 268 -11.24 -17.49 -4.70
CA ARG A 268 -11.83 -17.84 -3.41
C ARG A 268 -10.91 -18.79 -2.64
N SER A 269 -10.41 -19.83 -3.31
CA SER A 269 -9.57 -20.85 -2.69
C SER A 269 -8.26 -20.29 -2.13
N GLU A 270 -7.60 -19.41 -2.88
CA GLU A 270 -6.38 -18.72 -2.46
C GLU A 270 -6.66 -17.71 -1.35
N ARG A 271 -7.77 -16.96 -1.42
CA ARG A 271 -8.21 -16.05 -0.37
C ARG A 271 -8.47 -16.79 0.94
N ASP A 272 -9.21 -17.90 0.89
CA ASP A 272 -9.53 -18.74 2.05
C ASP A 272 -8.23 -19.34 2.64
N LYS A 273 -7.31 -19.79 1.79
CA LYS A 273 -6.00 -20.27 2.23
C LYS A 273 -5.14 -19.18 2.88
N MET A 274 -5.08 -17.98 2.30
CA MET A 274 -4.36 -16.85 2.86
C MET A 274 -4.92 -16.45 4.24
N LEU A 275 -6.26 -16.39 4.35
CA LEU A 275 -6.96 -16.09 5.60
C LEU A 275 -6.59 -17.12 6.68
N ASN A 276 -6.69 -18.41 6.37
CA ASN A 276 -6.33 -19.48 7.30
C ASN A 276 -4.86 -19.41 7.74
N LEU A 277 -3.94 -19.11 6.82
CA LEU A 277 -2.52 -18.94 7.14
C LEU A 277 -2.31 -17.77 8.11
N LEU A 278 -2.90 -16.61 7.82
CA LEU A 278 -2.82 -15.43 8.69
C LEU A 278 -3.42 -15.69 10.08
N GLU A 279 -4.58 -16.36 10.14
CA GLU A 279 -5.23 -16.74 11.40
C GLU A 279 -4.38 -17.72 12.21
N SER A 280 -3.72 -18.68 11.54
CA SER A 280 -2.83 -19.64 12.21
C SER A 280 -1.54 -19.00 12.77
N GLU A 281 -1.07 -17.92 12.14
CA GLU A 281 0.12 -17.18 12.55
C GLU A 281 -0.18 -16.07 13.57
N ALA A 282 -1.43 -15.60 13.66
CA ALA A 282 -1.82 -14.51 14.55
C ALA A 282 -1.52 -14.78 16.04
N PRO A 283 -1.84 -15.95 16.62
CA PRO A 283 -1.47 -16.27 18.00
C PRO A 283 0.05 -16.29 18.24
N LYS A 284 0.83 -16.70 17.23
CA LYS A 284 2.29 -16.78 17.31
C LYS A 284 2.97 -15.41 17.31
N SER A 285 2.23 -14.36 16.92
CA SER A 285 2.72 -12.97 16.84
C SER A 285 2.60 -12.18 18.16
N GLY A 286 2.13 -12.82 19.24
CA GLY A 286 1.84 -12.12 20.50
C GLY A 286 0.65 -11.16 20.40
N GLY A 287 -0.31 -11.45 19.52
CA GLY A 287 -1.48 -10.60 19.27
C GLY A 287 -1.22 -9.34 18.43
N LYS A 288 -0.01 -9.21 17.86
CA LYS A 288 0.37 -8.06 17.02
C LYS A 288 -0.09 -8.19 15.56
N LEU A 289 -0.34 -9.40 15.09
CA LEU A 289 -0.95 -9.67 13.79
C LEU A 289 -2.46 -9.80 13.96
N LYS A 290 -3.20 -8.98 13.20
CA LYS A 290 -4.67 -9.04 13.14
C LYS A 290 -5.10 -9.31 11.71
N VAL A 291 -6.18 -10.07 11.55
CA VAL A 291 -6.75 -10.39 10.24
C VAL A 291 -8.26 -10.23 10.29
N LEU A 292 -8.81 -9.67 9.22
CA LEU A 292 -10.25 -9.49 9.04
C LEU A 292 -10.64 -9.76 7.59
N ALA A 293 -11.80 -10.35 7.37
CA ALA A 293 -12.42 -10.47 6.06
C ALA A 293 -13.79 -9.78 6.06
N ARG A 294 -14.06 -8.98 5.02
CA ARG A 294 -15.32 -8.25 4.84
C ARG A 294 -15.91 -8.59 3.47
N TYR A 295 -17.12 -9.13 3.47
CA TYR A 295 -17.85 -9.49 2.26
C TYR A 295 -18.96 -8.46 2.01
N TYR A 296 -18.88 -7.77 0.88
CA TYR A 296 -19.77 -6.67 0.52
C TYR A 296 -20.78 -7.11 -0.54
N PHE A 297 -21.97 -6.50 -0.54
CA PHE A 297 -23.02 -6.75 -1.53
C PHE A 297 -23.46 -8.22 -1.61
N ALA A 298 -23.46 -8.94 -0.47
CA ALA A 298 -23.70 -10.38 -0.43
C ALA A 298 -25.04 -10.80 -1.04
N ASP A 299 -26.04 -9.92 -0.94
CA ASP A 299 -27.42 -10.15 -1.40
C ASP A 299 -27.65 -9.70 -2.86
N GLU A 300 -26.61 -9.19 -3.53
CA GLU A 300 -26.70 -8.68 -4.89
C GLU A 300 -26.08 -9.64 -5.93
N PRO A 301 -26.61 -9.67 -7.16
CA PRO A 301 -26.00 -10.45 -8.23
C PRO A 301 -24.63 -9.86 -8.62
N ALA A 302 -23.66 -10.74 -8.89
CA ALA A 302 -22.33 -10.36 -9.32
C ALA A 302 -22.37 -9.42 -10.54
N SER A 303 -21.82 -8.21 -10.39
CA SER A 303 -21.78 -7.20 -11.45
C SER A 303 -20.39 -6.58 -11.58
N MET A 304 -20.13 -5.96 -12.73
CA MET A 304 -18.87 -5.24 -12.93
C MET A 304 -18.87 -3.89 -12.18
N GLN A 305 -20.05 -3.29 -11.95
CA GLN A 305 -20.16 -2.09 -11.13
C GLN A 305 -19.78 -2.34 -9.68
N MET A 306 -20.28 -3.41 -9.04
CA MET A 306 -19.96 -3.71 -7.63
C MET A 306 -18.45 -3.90 -7.40
N HIS A 307 -17.73 -4.39 -8.42
CA HIS A 307 -16.27 -4.51 -8.39
C HIS A 307 -15.61 -3.18 -8.10
N PHE A 308 -16.08 -2.09 -8.70
CA PHE A 308 -15.56 -0.75 -8.46
C PHE A 308 -16.19 -0.11 -7.21
N GLU A 309 -17.50 -0.25 -7.06
CA GLU A 309 -18.30 0.36 -5.99
C GLU A 309 -17.85 -0.06 -4.58
N ILE A 310 -17.22 -1.24 -4.45
CA ILE A 310 -16.58 -1.65 -3.19
C ILE A 310 -15.59 -0.61 -2.66
N ILE A 311 -14.88 0.14 -3.51
CA ILE A 311 -13.91 1.17 -3.10
C ILE A 311 -14.59 2.24 -2.24
N GLU A 312 -15.83 2.59 -2.56
CA GLU A 312 -16.62 3.54 -1.78
C GLU A 312 -17.30 2.91 -0.59
N SER A 313 -17.55 1.61 -0.63
CA SER A 313 -18.14 0.86 0.48
C SER A 313 -17.09 0.40 1.49
N LEU A 314 -15.79 0.57 1.20
CA LEU A 314 -14.70 0.17 2.08
C LEU A 314 -14.93 0.68 3.49
N ASP A 315 -15.00 -0.27 4.41
CA ASP A 315 -14.93 0.00 5.84
C ASP A 315 -13.52 -0.31 6.33
N VAL A 316 -12.82 0.75 6.71
CA VAL A 316 -11.43 0.73 7.18
C VAL A 316 -11.33 0.86 8.71
N SER A 317 -12.47 0.85 9.40
CA SER A 317 -12.51 0.77 10.87
C SER A 317 -12.00 -0.60 11.37
#